data_AF-A0A8H4A700-F1
#
_entry.id   AF-A0A8H4A700-F1
#
_cell.length_a   1.000
_cell.length_b   1.000
_cell.length_c   1.000
_cell.angle_alpha   90.00
_cell.angle_beta   90.00
_cell.angle_gamma   90.00
#
_symmetry.space_group_name_H-M   'P 1'
#
loop_
_entity.id
_entity.type
_entity.pdbx_description
1 polymer ?
#
loop_
_entity_poly.entity_id
_entity_poly.type
_entity_poly.pdbx_seq_one_letter_code
_entity_poly.pdbx_strand_id
1 'polypeptide(L)'
;MIETLPLECLLEILKLRNEKLFPCLLVNRRWCRIVVPLLWKNMDFHLYDGRLIRTCLSALNAEEQAFLIPFEISLPSYSKPLFEYTNYTTSISDHMNIGIIDWFDYYDESVEDVSIGLQNALRCSLIAMFLRTNKKLKHLKVNGIIYEEITKDFCRNNTITTLELQSNNFSSKELMVLKEAIANNTTLTSLSLYDSARYQESPEDLYNSRH
;
A
#
# COMPACT_ATOMS: atom_id res chain seq x y z
N MET A 1 -1.30 -42.19 -9.26
CA MET A 1 -2.06 -41.01 -9.72
C MET A 1 -2.42 -40.21 -8.48
N ILE A 2 -1.78 -39.06 -8.26
CA ILE A 2 -2.31 -38.11 -7.27
C ILE A 2 -3.31 -37.27 -8.07
N GLU A 3 -4.60 -37.54 -7.88
CA GLU A 3 -5.66 -36.71 -8.46
C GLU A 3 -5.45 -35.28 -7.98
N THR A 4 -5.11 -34.39 -8.90
CA THR A 4 -5.01 -32.97 -8.62
C THR A 4 -6.42 -32.44 -8.43
N LEU A 5 -6.72 -31.95 -7.22
CA LEU A 5 -7.96 -31.26 -6.90
C LEU A 5 -8.31 -30.23 -8.01
N PRO A 6 -9.57 -30.14 -8.48
CA PRO A 6 -9.97 -29.14 -9.46
C PRO A 6 -9.58 -27.73 -9.01
N LEU A 7 -9.19 -26.87 -9.96
CA LEU A 7 -8.71 -25.51 -9.65
C LEU A 7 -9.74 -24.71 -8.85
N GLU A 8 -11.03 -24.87 -9.15
CA GLU A 8 -12.13 -24.20 -8.46
C GLU A 8 -12.23 -24.63 -6.99
N CYS A 9 -12.15 -25.93 -6.71
CA CYS A 9 -12.12 -26.46 -5.35
C CYS A 9 -10.90 -25.96 -4.58
N LEU A 10 -9.74 -25.88 -5.25
CA LEU A 10 -8.52 -25.37 -4.64
C LEU A 10 -8.64 -23.88 -4.28
N LEU A 11 -9.23 -23.07 -5.16
CA LEU A 11 -9.47 -21.65 -4.93
C LEU A 11 -10.38 -21.44 -3.70
N GLU A 12 -11.44 -22.22 -3.56
CA GLU A 12 -12.33 -22.14 -2.39
C GLU A 12 -11.60 -22.51 -1.09
N ILE A 13 -10.79 -23.58 -1.09
CA ILE A 13 -10.00 -23.95 0.08
C ILE A 13 -9.00 -22.86 0.47
N LEU A 14 -8.33 -22.25 -0.51
CA LEU A 14 -7.35 -21.20 -0.27
C LEU A 14 -7.99 -19.90 0.24
N LYS A 15 -9.17 -19.53 -0.26
CA LYS A 15 -9.96 -18.40 0.26
C LYS A 15 -10.34 -18.60 1.74
N LEU A 16 -10.63 -19.83 2.15
CA LEU A 16 -10.95 -20.15 3.54
C LEU A 16 -9.70 -20.15 4.45
N ARG A 17 -8.50 -20.24 3.88
CA ARG A 17 -7.22 -20.39 4.58
C ARG A 17 -6.38 -19.11 4.61
N ASN A 18 -7.00 -17.94 4.37
CA ASN A 18 -6.38 -16.62 4.14
C ASN A 18 -5.00 -16.39 4.79
N GLU A 19 -4.78 -16.80 6.04
CA GLU A 19 -3.56 -16.54 6.82
C GLU A 19 -2.30 -17.33 6.42
N LYS A 20 -2.38 -18.40 5.61
CA LYS A 20 -1.21 -19.28 5.31
C LYS A 20 -0.93 -19.50 3.82
N LEU A 21 -1.07 -18.45 3.01
CA LEU A 21 -0.88 -18.53 1.57
C LEU A 21 0.58 -18.41 1.12
N PHE A 22 1.45 -17.74 1.87
CA PHE A 22 2.86 -17.54 1.48
C PHE A 22 3.66 -18.84 1.25
N PRO A 23 3.54 -19.91 2.08
CA PRO A 23 4.23 -21.17 1.81
C PRO A 23 3.87 -21.79 0.45
N CYS A 24 2.66 -21.54 -0.06
CA CYS A 24 2.24 -22.04 -1.37
C CYS A 24 3.04 -21.42 -2.53
N LEU A 25 3.62 -20.23 -2.35
CA LEU A 25 4.49 -19.59 -3.34
C LEU A 25 5.78 -20.39 -3.59
N LEU A 26 6.21 -21.21 -2.63
CA LEU A 26 7.44 -22.00 -2.72
C LEU A 26 7.24 -23.34 -3.44
N VAL A 27 5.99 -23.73 -3.74
CA VAL A 27 5.69 -25.07 -4.27
C VAL A 27 6.09 -25.20 -5.74
N ASN A 28 5.56 -24.35 -6.62
CA ASN A 28 5.97 -24.23 -8.03
C ASN A 28 5.29 -23.03 -8.71
N ARG A 29 5.67 -22.76 -9.97
CA ARG A 29 5.11 -21.67 -10.78
C ARG A 29 3.59 -21.72 -10.96
N ARG A 30 2.97 -22.90 -10.96
CA ARG A 30 1.51 -23.04 -11.06
C ARG A 30 0.84 -22.53 -9.79
N TRP A 31 1.38 -22.83 -8.62
CA TRP A 31 0.90 -22.27 -7.36
C TRP A 31 1.08 -20.76 -7.28
N CYS A 32 2.22 -20.21 -7.74
CA CYS A 32 2.41 -18.75 -7.81
C CYS A 32 1.28 -18.06 -8.60
N ARG A 33 0.90 -18.61 -9.76
CA ARG A 33 -0.19 -18.06 -10.60
C ARG A 33 -1.55 -18.03 -9.93
N ILE A 34 -1.79 -18.92 -8.97
CA ILE A 34 -3.07 -19.05 -8.25
C ILE A 34 -3.04 -18.16 -7.01
N VAL A 35 -1.94 -18.20 -6.26
CA VAL A 35 -1.82 -17.60 -4.93
C VAL A 35 -1.50 -16.12 -4.99
N VAL A 36 -0.69 -15.67 -5.96
CA VAL A 36 -0.32 -14.25 -6.10
C VAL A 36 -1.56 -13.35 -6.25
N PRO A 37 -2.53 -13.63 -7.15
CA PRO A 37 -3.73 -12.82 -7.23
C PRO A 37 -4.55 -12.81 -5.94
N LEU A 38 -4.60 -13.92 -5.20
CA LEU A 38 -5.34 -14.01 -3.94
C LEU A 38 -4.69 -13.18 -2.83
N LEU A 39 -3.37 -13.31 -2.66
CA LEU A 39 -2.59 -12.51 -1.70
C LEU A 39 -2.73 -11.01 -1.99
N TRP A 40 -2.56 -10.61 -3.25
CA TRP A 40 -2.53 -9.20 -3.61
C TRP A 40 -3.92 -8.55 -3.69
N LYS A 41 -4.98 -9.33 -3.93
CA LYS A 41 -6.36 -8.83 -3.83
C LYS A 41 -6.70 -8.39 -2.40
N ASN A 42 -6.17 -9.09 -1.40
CA ASN A 42 -6.38 -8.84 0.01
C ASN A 42 -5.10 -8.32 0.68
N MET A 43 -4.30 -7.54 -0.06
CA MET A 43 -2.95 -7.17 0.38
C MET A 43 -2.93 -6.52 1.76
N ASP A 44 -3.93 -5.72 2.11
CA ASP A 44 -4.04 -5.03 3.41
C ASP A 44 -3.94 -5.99 4.60
N PHE A 45 -4.46 -7.21 4.49
CA PHE A 45 -4.38 -8.24 5.53
C PHE A 45 -3.01 -8.92 5.61
N HIS A 46 -2.17 -8.74 4.60
CA HIS A 46 -0.88 -9.40 4.43
C HIS A 46 0.30 -8.42 4.49
N LEU A 47 0.06 -7.12 4.66
CA LEU A 47 1.13 -6.11 4.71
C LEU A 47 2.05 -6.28 5.92
N TYR A 48 1.62 -7.00 6.97
CA TYR A 48 2.49 -7.47 8.06
C TYR A 48 3.62 -8.40 7.60
N ASP A 49 3.53 -8.91 6.37
CA ASP A 49 4.59 -9.67 5.74
C ASP A 49 5.47 -8.75 4.89
N GLY A 50 6.65 -8.40 5.41
CA GLY A 50 7.63 -7.55 4.74
C GLY A 50 8.06 -8.04 3.33
N ARG A 51 7.74 -9.28 2.93
CA ARG A 51 7.95 -9.77 1.56
C ARG A 51 7.10 -9.02 0.53
N LEU A 52 5.91 -8.54 0.90
CA LEU A 52 5.08 -7.73 0.00
C LEU A 52 5.73 -6.38 -0.27
N ILE A 53 6.16 -5.69 0.79
CA ILE A 53 6.87 -4.41 0.68
C ILE A 53 8.16 -4.58 -0.13
N ARG A 54 8.95 -5.62 0.15
CA ARG A 54 10.13 -5.95 -0.67
C ARG A 54 9.80 -6.11 -2.15
N THR A 55 8.68 -6.77 -2.48
CA THR A 55 8.24 -6.93 -3.86
C THR A 55 7.85 -5.58 -4.48
N CYS A 56 7.16 -4.72 -3.73
CA CYS A 56 6.83 -3.36 -4.18
C CYS A 56 8.10 -2.51 -4.40
N LEU A 57 9.07 -2.57 -3.49
CA LEU A 57 10.35 -1.85 -3.59
C LEU A 57 11.15 -2.28 -4.83
N SER A 58 11.06 -3.55 -5.22
CA SER A 58 11.69 -4.05 -6.46
C SER A 58 11.06 -3.52 -7.76
N ALA A 59 9.85 -2.96 -7.68
CA ALA A 59 9.11 -2.44 -8.82
C ALA A 59 9.29 -0.92 -9.03
N LEU A 60 10.02 -0.25 -8.14
CA LEU A 60 10.24 1.19 -8.20
C LEU A 60 11.11 1.58 -9.40
N ASN A 61 10.70 2.63 -10.12
CA ASN A 61 11.49 3.26 -11.18
C ASN A 61 12.42 4.35 -10.61
N ALA A 62 13.17 5.02 -11.49
CA ALA A 62 14.08 6.09 -11.07
C ALA A 62 13.37 7.32 -10.47
N GLU A 63 12.16 7.67 -10.93
CA GLU A 63 11.38 8.79 -10.38
C GLU A 63 10.94 8.49 -8.94
N GLU A 64 10.47 7.27 -8.68
CA GLU A 64 10.01 6.85 -7.35
C GLU A 64 11.16 6.62 -6.38
N GLN A 65 12.30 6.11 -6.86
CA GLN A 65 13.52 5.97 -6.06
C GLN A 65 14.11 7.33 -5.68
N ALA A 66 13.83 8.40 -6.44
CA ALA A 66 14.35 9.73 -6.15
C ALA A 66 13.92 10.27 -4.79
N PHE A 67 12.72 9.90 -4.31
CA PHE A 67 12.25 10.26 -2.97
C PHE A 67 13.14 9.72 -1.84
N LEU A 68 13.90 8.64 -2.10
CA LEU A 68 14.74 7.96 -1.11
C LEU A 68 16.19 8.47 -1.09
N ILE A 69 16.63 9.20 -2.13
CA ILE A 69 17.98 9.75 -2.25
C ILE A 69 18.39 10.60 -1.04
N PRO A 70 17.54 11.51 -0.51
CA PRO A 70 17.91 12.34 0.65
C PRO A 70 18.21 11.55 1.93
N PHE A 71 17.78 10.28 1.98
CA PHE A 71 17.94 9.40 3.13
C PHE A 71 19.09 8.40 2.95
N GLU A 72 19.84 8.50 1.85
CA GLU A 72 21.02 7.66 1.54
C GLU A 72 20.76 6.14 1.59
N ILE A 73 19.50 5.71 1.36
CA ILE A 73 19.16 4.29 1.36
C ILE A 73 19.57 3.64 0.05
N SER A 74 20.38 2.59 0.17
CA SER A 74 20.60 1.65 -0.92
C SER A 74 19.53 0.56 -0.89
N LEU A 75 18.57 0.62 -1.81
CA LEU A 75 17.68 -0.53 -2.03
C LEU A 75 18.50 -1.67 -2.64
N PRO A 76 18.37 -2.91 -2.14
CA PRO A 76 19.01 -4.06 -2.75
C PRO A 76 18.69 -4.14 -4.25
N SER A 77 19.64 -4.60 -5.06
CA SER A 77 19.37 -4.87 -6.48
C SER A 77 18.37 -6.02 -6.58
N TYR A 78 17.10 -5.68 -6.73
CA TYR A 78 16.03 -6.66 -6.82
C TYR A 78 15.80 -7.06 -8.28
N SER A 79 15.56 -8.34 -8.52
CA SER A 79 15.10 -8.81 -9.83
C SER A 79 13.70 -8.26 -10.12
N LYS A 80 13.46 -7.86 -11.37
CA LYS A 80 12.15 -7.37 -11.81
C LYS A 80 11.03 -8.36 -11.46
N PRO A 81 9.89 -7.89 -10.92
CA PRO A 81 8.77 -8.76 -10.58
C PRO A 81 8.24 -9.56 -11.80
N LEU A 82 7.92 -10.84 -11.59
CA LEU A 82 7.44 -11.75 -12.64
C LEU A 82 5.96 -11.56 -13.01
N PHE A 83 5.19 -10.93 -12.14
CA PHE A 83 3.75 -10.70 -12.31
C PHE A 83 3.46 -9.20 -12.25
N GLU A 84 2.35 -8.80 -12.84
CA GLU A 84 1.78 -7.46 -12.69
C GLU A 84 1.07 -7.35 -11.33
N TYR A 85 1.85 -7.46 -10.25
CA TYR A 85 1.36 -7.62 -8.89
C TYR A 85 0.36 -6.54 -8.45
N THR A 86 0.66 -5.29 -8.79
CA THR A 86 -0.18 -4.15 -8.43
C THR A 86 -1.58 -4.22 -9.05
N ASN A 87 -1.74 -4.87 -10.21
CA ASN A 87 -3.03 -5.00 -10.90
C ASN A 87 -3.99 -6.02 -10.26
N TYR A 88 -3.59 -6.68 -9.19
CA TYR A 88 -4.47 -7.58 -8.42
C TYR A 88 -5.16 -6.88 -7.26
N THR A 89 -4.66 -5.73 -6.79
CA THR A 89 -5.36 -4.90 -5.79
C THR A 89 -6.24 -3.85 -6.44
N THR A 90 -7.35 -3.52 -5.77
CA THR A 90 -8.26 -2.43 -6.15
C THR A 90 -8.30 -1.30 -5.13
N SER A 91 -7.59 -1.45 -4.01
CA SER A 91 -7.57 -0.50 -2.90
C SER A 91 -6.18 -0.39 -2.30
N ILE A 92 -5.79 0.81 -1.89
CA ILE A 92 -4.59 1.07 -1.09
C ILE A 92 -5.04 1.84 0.13
N SER A 93 -4.69 1.32 1.31
CA SER A 93 -5.04 1.92 2.59
C SER A 93 -3.81 2.30 3.41
N ASP A 94 -4.06 2.93 4.55
CA ASP A 94 -3.02 3.30 5.52
C ASP A 94 -2.31 2.08 6.13
N HIS A 95 -2.80 0.85 5.91
CA HIS A 95 -2.14 -0.39 6.35
C HIS A 95 -0.78 -0.59 5.68
N MET A 96 -0.50 0.05 4.54
CA MET A 96 0.83 0.03 3.92
C MET A 96 1.93 0.57 4.83
N ASN A 97 1.55 1.43 5.76
CA ASN A 97 2.44 2.06 6.71
C ASN A 97 2.97 1.04 7.72
N ILE A 98 2.08 0.16 8.19
CA ILE A 98 2.41 -0.93 9.09
C ILE A 98 3.40 -1.87 8.41
N GLY A 99 3.15 -2.22 7.15
CA GLY A 99 4.08 -3.06 6.40
C GLY A 99 5.46 -2.45 6.19
N ILE A 100 5.55 -1.12 6.02
CA ILE A 100 6.85 -0.43 5.94
C ILE A 100 7.59 -0.53 7.27
N ILE A 101 6.90 -0.31 8.39
CA ILE A 101 7.48 -0.42 9.74
C ILE A 101 7.96 -1.86 9.98
N ASP A 102 7.10 -2.86 9.75
CA ASP A 102 7.45 -4.28 9.92
C ASP A 102 8.62 -4.71 9.02
N TRP A 103 8.72 -4.14 7.81
CA TRP A 103 9.85 -4.39 6.93
C TRP A 103 11.17 -3.84 7.50
N PHE A 104 11.16 -2.71 8.22
CA PHE A 104 12.37 -2.21 8.89
C PHE A 104 12.72 -3.03 10.12
N ASP A 105 11.74 -3.33 10.97
CA ASP A 105 11.94 -4.09 12.21
C ASP A 105 12.56 -5.47 11.95
N TYR A 106 12.26 -6.08 10.79
CA TYR A 106 12.84 -7.35 10.38
C TYR A 106 14.29 -7.24 9.84
N TYR A 107 14.68 -6.09 9.28
CA TYR A 107 15.97 -5.91 8.60
C TYR A 107 17.04 -5.20 9.43
N ASP A 108 16.65 -4.47 10.47
CA ASP A 108 17.61 -3.68 11.24
C ASP A 108 17.22 -3.54 12.73
N GLU A 109 17.75 -4.42 13.59
CA GLU A 109 17.64 -4.30 15.05
C GLU A 109 18.41 -3.07 15.61
N SER A 110 19.15 -2.33 14.78
CA SER A 110 20.03 -1.22 15.20
C SER A 110 19.54 0.18 14.86
N VAL A 111 18.46 0.31 14.08
CA VAL A 111 17.87 1.62 13.76
C VAL A 111 16.93 2.01 14.89
N GLU A 112 17.46 2.73 15.88
CA GLU A 112 16.65 3.55 16.77
C GLU A 112 15.83 4.53 15.93
N ASP A 113 14.53 4.24 15.80
CA ASP A 113 13.50 5.10 15.23
C ASP A 113 13.73 5.46 13.75
N VAL A 114 13.13 4.69 12.83
CA VAL A 114 13.06 5.05 11.41
C VAL A 114 12.39 6.41 11.31
N SER A 115 13.17 7.44 10.96
CA SER A 115 12.66 8.81 10.95
C SER A 115 11.32 8.90 10.20
N ILE A 116 10.37 9.64 10.75
CA ILE A 116 9.05 9.86 10.14
C ILE A 116 9.20 10.33 8.67
N GLY A 117 10.24 11.12 8.38
CA GLY A 117 10.56 11.57 7.03
C GLY A 117 10.86 10.42 6.07
N LEU A 118 11.64 9.42 6.50
CA LEU A 118 11.96 8.26 5.69
C LEU A 118 10.74 7.36 5.47
N GLN A 119 9.93 7.13 6.50
CA GLN A 119 8.68 6.39 6.34
C GLN A 119 7.77 7.07 5.32
N ASN A 120 7.66 8.40 5.36
CA ASN A 120 6.89 9.18 4.39
C ASN A 120 7.47 9.08 2.98
N ALA A 121 8.79 9.15 2.83
CA ALA A 121 9.44 9.00 1.53
C ALA A 121 9.16 7.63 0.90
N LEU A 122 9.24 6.55 1.68
CA LEU A 122 8.90 5.20 1.23
C LEU A 122 7.42 5.10 0.86
N ARG A 123 6.52 5.66 1.68
CA ARG A 123 5.09 5.74 1.35
C ARG A 123 4.87 6.45 0.01
N CYS A 124 5.49 7.60 -0.21
CA CYS A 124 5.38 8.35 -1.47
C CYS A 124 5.84 7.50 -2.66
N SER A 125 7.02 6.88 -2.57
CA SER A 125 7.55 5.98 -3.60
C SER A 125 6.60 4.84 -3.92
N LEU A 126 6.06 4.17 -2.91
CA LEU A 126 5.15 3.04 -3.11
C LEU A 126 3.82 3.50 -3.72
N ILE A 127 3.22 4.59 -3.21
CA ILE A 127 1.94 5.11 -3.73
C ILE A 127 2.09 5.58 -5.18
N ALA A 128 3.15 6.34 -5.49
CA ALA A 128 3.44 6.77 -6.86
C ALA A 128 3.61 5.56 -7.81
N MET A 129 4.32 4.52 -7.35
CA MET A 129 4.46 3.26 -8.10
C MET A 129 3.11 2.58 -8.36
N PHE A 130 2.23 2.52 -7.36
CA PHE A 130 0.89 1.99 -7.54
C PHE A 130 0.04 2.83 -8.49
N LEU A 131 0.08 4.16 -8.37
CA LEU A 131 -0.63 5.08 -9.26
C LEU A 131 -0.21 4.93 -10.72
N ARG A 132 1.09 4.69 -10.96
CA ARG A 132 1.65 4.46 -12.29
C ARG A 132 1.31 3.08 -12.87
N THR A 133 1.38 2.03 -12.05
CA THR A 133 1.35 0.64 -12.54
C THR A 133 -0.03 -0.01 -12.47
N ASN A 134 -0.87 0.41 -11.52
CA ASN A 134 -2.17 -0.19 -11.27
C ASN A 134 -3.26 0.41 -12.17
N LYS A 135 -3.82 -0.43 -13.02
CA LYS A 135 -4.90 -0.10 -13.98
C LYS A 135 -6.29 -0.42 -13.46
N LYS A 136 -6.41 -0.85 -12.20
CA LYS A 136 -7.66 -1.26 -11.54
C LYS A 136 -7.83 -0.65 -10.15
N LEU A 137 -6.94 0.27 -9.76
CA LEU A 137 -7.01 0.93 -8.46
C LEU A 137 -8.23 1.85 -8.43
N LYS A 138 -9.18 1.58 -7.55
CA LYS A 138 -10.43 2.36 -7.42
C LYS A 138 -10.45 3.22 -6.16
N HIS A 139 -9.84 2.71 -5.09
CA HIS A 139 -9.86 3.32 -3.77
C HIS A 139 -8.44 3.65 -3.34
N LEU A 140 -8.18 4.90 -3.00
CA LEU A 140 -6.91 5.35 -2.46
C LEU A 140 -7.16 6.10 -1.16
N LYS A 141 -6.53 5.63 -0.08
CA LYS A 141 -6.49 6.33 1.20
C LYS A 141 -5.06 6.76 1.50
N VAL A 142 -4.85 8.04 1.74
CA VAL A 142 -3.53 8.63 2.04
C VAL A 142 -3.62 9.71 3.11
N ASN A 143 -2.52 9.96 3.81
CA ASN A 143 -2.42 11.09 4.73
C ASN A 143 -2.06 12.38 3.96
N GLY A 144 -2.54 13.53 4.44
CA GLY A 144 -2.28 14.84 3.82
C GLY A 144 -0.80 15.21 3.65
N ILE A 145 0.07 14.75 4.55
CA ILE A 145 1.52 15.06 4.54
C ILE A 145 2.20 14.62 3.22
N ILE A 146 1.74 13.52 2.63
CA ILE A 146 2.40 12.92 1.45
C ILE A 146 1.70 13.28 0.13
N TYR A 147 0.65 14.11 0.18
CA TYR A 147 -0.18 14.38 -0.99
C TYR A 147 0.53 15.27 -2.00
N GLU A 148 1.32 16.26 -1.54
CA GLU A 148 2.04 17.18 -2.42
C GLU A 148 2.97 16.40 -3.36
N GLU A 149 3.69 15.42 -2.82
CA GLU A 149 4.69 14.61 -3.51
C GLU A 149 4.08 13.71 -4.59
N ILE A 150 2.88 13.17 -4.36
CA ILE A 150 2.24 12.20 -5.26
C ILE A 150 1.21 12.83 -6.22
N THR A 151 0.96 14.14 -6.12
CA THR A 151 -0.12 14.80 -6.87
C THR A 151 0.00 14.60 -8.38
N LYS A 152 1.22 14.70 -8.92
CA LYS A 152 1.47 14.52 -10.35
C LYS A 152 1.09 13.12 -10.83
N ASP A 153 1.38 12.08 -10.05
CA ASP A 153 1.02 10.70 -10.36
C ASP A 153 -0.47 10.46 -10.19
N PHE A 154 -1.09 11.09 -9.18
CA PHE A 154 -2.53 11.06 -8.98
C PHE A 154 -3.28 11.66 -10.18
N CYS A 155 -2.85 12.81 -10.68
CA CYS A 155 -3.45 13.45 -11.87
C CYS A 155 -3.31 12.62 -13.16
N ARG A 156 -2.28 11.78 -13.25
CA ARG A 156 -2.07 10.87 -14.39
C ARG A 156 -2.90 9.60 -14.27
N ASN A 157 -3.32 9.23 -13.07
CA ASN A 157 -4.17 8.08 -12.84
C ASN A 157 -5.62 8.40 -13.22
N ASN A 158 -6.27 7.48 -13.92
CA ASN A 158 -7.65 7.62 -14.40
C ASN A 158 -8.53 6.45 -13.97
N THR A 159 -8.15 5.74 -12.90
CA THR A 159 -8.87 4.57 -12.40
C THR A 159 -9.48 4.80 -11.04
N ILE A 160 -8.91 5.72 -10.24
CA ILE A 160 -9.39 6.04 -8.90
C ILE A 160 -10.75 6.74 -8.98
N THR A 161 -11.71 6.18 -8.25
CA THR A 161 -13.08 6.70 -8.09
C THR A 161 -13.35 7.22 -6.68
N THR A 162 -12.54 6.79 -5.70
CA THR A 162 -12.65 7.16 -4.29
C THR A 162 -11.28 7.57 -3.76
N LEU A 163 -11.20 8.80 -3.27
CA LEU A 163 -10.03 9.34 -2.57
C LEU A 163 -10.42 9.66 -1.13
N GLU A 164 -9.74 9.05 -0.18
CA GLU A 164 -9.85 9.35 1.24
C GLU A 164 -8.56 10.00 1.73
N LEU A 165 -8.67 11.19 2.31
CA LEU A 165 -7.54 11.92 2.85
C LEU A 165 -7.67 12.02 4.36
N GLN A 166 -6.70 11.44 5.06
CA GLN A 166 -6.54 11.62 6.50
C GLN A 166 -5.73 12.89 6.74
N SER A 167 -6.36 13.91 7.32
CA SER A 167 -5.76 15.19 7.65
C SER A 167 -5.12 15.14 9.03
N ASN A 168 -3.88 15.62 9.11
CA ASN A 168 -3.22 16.03 10.36
C ASN A 168 -3.07 17.55 10.46
N ASN A 169 -3.81 18.32 9.64
CA ASN A 169 -3.78 19.79 9.44
C ASN A 169 -3.12 20.21 8.10
N PHE A 170 -3.88 20.15 7.01
CA PHE A 170 -3.42 20.58 5.68
C PHE A 170 -2.95 22.04 5.68
N SER A 171 -1.79 22.30 5.07
CA SER A 171 -1.35 23.66 4.76
C SER A 171 -2.19 24.28 3.64
N SER A 172 -2.21 25.61 3.57
CA SER A 172 -2.90 26.32 2.46
C SER A 172 -2.36 25.93 1.09
N LYS A 173 -1.06 25.66 1.00
CA LYS A 173 -0.38 25.21 -0.21
C LYS A 173 -0.87 23.80 -0.62
N GLU A 174 -0.92 22.86 0.32
CA GLU A 174 -1.43 21.50 0.06
C GLU A 174 -2.88 21.52 -0.41
N LEU A 175 -3.74 22.36 0.20
CA LEU A 175 -5.13 22.52 -0.21
C LEU A 175 -5.26 23.07 -1.64
N MET A 176 -4.37 23.99 -2.04
CA MET A 176 -4.34 24.51 -3.41
C MET A 176 -3.96 23.43 -4.41
N VAL A 177 -2.91 22.66 -4.11
CA VAL A 177 -2.47 21.53 -4.93
C VAL A 177 -3.56 20.46 -5.04
N LEU A 178 -4.21 20.12 -3.94
CA LEU A 178 -5.34 19.20 -3.90
C LEU A 178 -6.52 19.68 -4.76
N LYS A 179 -6.88 20.96 -4.65
CA LYS A 179 -7.94 21.57 -5.45
C LYS A 179 -7.64 21.48 -6.95
N GLU A 180 -6.42 21.81 -7.37
CA GLU A 180 -6.01 21.72 -8.77
C GLU A 180 -6.02 20.29 -9.29
N ALA A 181 -5.56 19.34 -8.47
CA ALA A 181 -5.54 17.93 -8.83
C ALA A 181 -6.95 17.36 -9.03
N ILE A 182 -7.86 17.64 -8.09
CA ILE A 182 -9.26 17.21 -8.18
C ILE A 182 -9.95 17.85 -9.39
N ALA A 183 -9.70 19.13 -9.67
CA ALA A 183 -10.32 19.83 -10.79
C ALA A 183 -9.95 19.22 -12.16
N ASN A 184 -8.76 18.62 -12.27
CA ASN A 184 -8.31 17.93 -13.49
C ASN A 184 -8.67 16.44 -13.53
N ASN A 185 -9.15 15.87 -12.42
CA ASN A 185 -9.53 14.47 -12.35
C ASN A 185 -10.97 14.28 -12.87
N THR A 186 -11.15 13.33 -13.79
CA THR A 186 -12.46 13.04 -14.41
C THR A 186 -13.11 11.75 -13.92
N THR A 187 -12.41 10.97 -13.10
CA THR A 187 -12.86 9.64 -12.64
C THR A 187 -13.28 9.62 -11.17
N LEU A 188 -12.86 10.61 -10.39
CA LEU A 188 -13.17 10.72 -8.98
C LEU A 188 -14.66 11.02 -8.78
N THR A 189 -15.36 10.11 -8.11
CA THR A 189 -16.78 10.24 -7.77
C THR A 189 -17.03 10.47 -6.29
N SER A 190 -16.02 10.21 -5.46
CA SER A 190 -16.10 10.32 -4.01
C SER A 190 -14.79 10.86 -3.46
N LEU A 191 -14.89 11.91 -2.64
CA LEU A 191 -13.79 12.50 -1.91
C LEU A 191 -14.22 12.60 -0.44
N SER A 192 -13.38 12.11 0.46
CA SER A 192 -13.59 12.26 1.89
C SER A 192 -12.36 12.81 2.59
N LEU A 193 -12.58 13.74 3.52
CA LEU A 193 -11.54 14.37 4.33
C LEU A 193 -11.87 14.08 5.80
N TYR A 194 -10.99 13.37 6.50
CA TYR A 194 -11.18 13.06 7.92
C TYR A 194 -10.03 13.62 8.75
N ASP A 195 -10.35 14.29 9.85
CA ASP A 195 -9.36 14.76 10.82
C ASP A 195 -9.03 13.64 11.83
N SER A 196 -7.74 13.28 11.94
CA SER A 196 -7.29 12.25 12.88
C SER A 196 -7.30 12.71 14.34
N ALA A 197 -7.39 14.03 14.59
CA ALA A 197 -7.42 14.61 15.94
C ALA A 197 -8.65 14.19 16.77
N ARG A 198 -9.64 13.53 16.14
CA ARG A 198 -10.87 13.03 16.79
C ARG A 198 -10.87 11.54 17.12
N TYR A 199 -9.79 10.81 16.79
CA TYR A 199 -9.70 9.35 16.96
C TYR A 199 -8.59 8.89 17.94
N GLN A 200 -8.01 9.81 18.72
CA GLN A 200 -7.14 9.48 19.86
C GLN A 200 -7.92 9.36 21.19
N GLU A 201 -9.22 9.09 21.18
CA GLU A 201 -9.83 8.47 22.37
C GLU A 201 -9.37 7.01 22.38
N SER A 202 -8.62 6.65 23.42
CA SER A 202 -8.09 5.30 23.58
C SER A 202 -9.25 4.30 23.67
N PRO A 203 -9.05 3.01 23.32
CA PRO A 203 -10.03 1.97 23.63
C PRO A 203 -10.36 1.84 25.13
N GLU A 204 -9.57 2.47 26.02
CA GLU A 204 -9.78 2.45 27.48
C GLU A 204 -10.85 3.46 27.94
N ASP A 205 -11.10 4.53 27.17
CA ASP A 205 -12.06 5.58 27.56
C ASP A 205 -13.53 5.14 27.37
N LEU A 206 -13.78 4.12 26.54
CA LEU A 206 -15.08 3.46 26.40
C LEU A 206 -15.42 2.52 27.57
N TYR A 207 -14.42 2.09 28.36
CA TYR A 207 -14.64 1.24 29.53
C TYR A 207 -14.90 2.03 30.82
N ASN A 208 -14.38 3.26 30.92
CA ASN A 208 -14.50 4.10 32.13
C ASN A 208 -15.71 5.07 32.13
N SER A 209 -16.50 5.15 31.05
CA SER A 209 -17.71 5.98 31.00
C SER A 209 -19.00 5.26 31.43
N ARG A 210 -18.88 4.04 31.99
CA ARG A 210 -19.98 3.32 32.64
C ARG A 210 -19.63 2.96 34.09
N HIS A 211 -19.35 3.97 34.91
CA HIS A 211 -19.58 3.92 36.36
C HIS A 211 -20.01 5.29 36.88
#